data_AF-A0A6L7WVC4-F1
#
_entry.id   AF-A0A6L7WVC4-F1
#
_cell.length_a   1.000
_cell.length_b   1.000
_cell.length_c   1.000
_cell.angle_alpha   90.00
_cell.angle_beta   90.00
_cell.angle_gamma   90.00
#
_symmetry.space_group_name_H-M   'P 1'
#
loop_
_entity.id
_entity.type
_entity.pdbx_description
1 polymer ?
#
loop_
_entity_poly.entity_id
_entity_poly.type
_entity_poly.pdbx_seq_one_letter_code
_entity_poly.pdbx_strand_id
1 'polypeptide(L)'
;MPMRTPDGQPDVSGTFTFRTLTPFQRPAQFEGRESLSLEEAAAFEAAERVRLNRDLFDPEKGAAGYRPRSEGGVLSYNEFWYERGIELTSDK
;
A
#
# COMPACT_ATOMS: atom_id res chain seq x y z
N MET A 1 22.95 -20.67 -7.37
CA MET A 1 21.77 -21.37 -7.92
C MET A 1 20.61 -21.13 -6.96
N PRO A 2 19.37 -20.94 -7.44
CA PRO A 2 18.22 -20.76 -6.55
C PRO A 2 18.06 -21.99 -5.64
N MET A 3 17.63 -21.78 -4.39
CA MET A 3 17.41 -22.84 -3.42
C MET A 3 16.32 -23.79 -3.92
N ARG A 4 16.51 -25.08 -3.73
CA ARG A 4 15.58 -26.13 -4.16
C ARG A 4 15.26 -27.06 -3.00
N THR A 5 14.04 -27.58 -2.98
CA THR A 5 13.62 -28.65 -2.07
C THR A 5 14.33 -29.97 -2.42
N PRO A 6 14.35 -30.97 -1.51
CA PRO A 6 14.98 -32.29 -1.78
C PRO A 6 14.45 -33.02 -3.02
N ASP A 7 13.21 -32.75 -3.42
CA ASP A 7 12.55 -33.26 -4.63
C ASP A 7 12.74 -32.34 -5.86
N GLY A 8 13.56 -31.29 -5.76
CA GLY A 8 14.05 -30.49 -6.87
C GLY A 8 13.18 -29.28 -7.26
N GLN A 9 12.08 -29.02 -6.54
CA GLN A 9 11.21 -27.87 -6.79
C GLN A 9 11.84 -26.56 -6.28
N PRO A 10 11.43 -25.38 -6.79
CA PRO A 10 11.85 -24.10 -6.21
C PRO A 10 11.47 -24.03 -4.74
N ASP A 11 12.44 -23.72 -3.88
CA ASP A 11 12.16 -23.51 -2.46
C ASP A 11 11.63 -22.09 -2.26
N VAL A 12 10.33 -21.99 -1.97
CA VAL A 12 9.61 -20.73 -1.69
C VAL A 12 9.47 -20.47 -0.19
N SER A 13 10.24 -21.17 0.66
CA SER A 13 10.21 -20.94 2.10
C SER A 13 10.80 -19.57 2.45
N GLY A 14 10.17 -18.86 3.39
CA GLY A 14 10.64 -17.56 3.83
C GLY A 14 9.58 -16.80 4.63
N THR A 15 9.92 -15.59 5.04
CA THR A 15 8.97 -14.65 5.66
C THR A 15 8.43 -13.71 4.60
N PHE A 16 7.11 -13.73 4.42
CA PHE A 16 6.42 -12.85 3.48
C PHE A 16 5.67 -11.76 4.26
N THR A 17 5.66 -10.55 3.71
CA THR A 17 4.89 -9.42 4.25
C THR A 17 4.12 -8.74 3.14
N PHE A 18 2.98 -8.15 3.48
CA PHE A 18 2.17 -7.33 2.59
C PHE A 18 2.47 -5.82 2.74
N ARG A 19 3.53 -5.47 3.49
CA ARG A 19 3.86 -4.11 3.92
C ARG A 19 4.40 -3.23 2.78
N THR A 20 3.53 -2.84 1.84
CA THR A 20 3.86 -1.91 0.75
C THR A 20 2.69 -1.00 0.38
N LEU A 21 2.99 0.20 -0.10
CA LEU A 21 2.02 1.10 -0.74
C LEU A 21 1.70 0.71 -2.19
N THR A 22 2.45 -0.23 -2.77
CA THR A 22 2.28 -0.64 -4.17
C THR A 22 0.97 -1.40 -4.32
N PRO A 23 -0.02 -0.87 -5.08
CA PRO A 23 -1.28 -1.56 -5.27
C PRO A 23 -1.10 -2.79 -6.17
N PHE A 24 -1.97 -3.78 -6.00
CA PHE A 24 -1.96 -4.99 -6.83
C PHE A 24 -2.24 -4.68 -8.30
N GLN A 25 -3.15 -3.75 -8.58
CA GLN A 25 -3.39 -3.23 -9.93
C GLN A 25 -2.67 -1.91 -10.13
N ARG A 26 -2.03 -1.75 -11.30
CA ARG A 26 -1.43 -0.50 -11.72
C ARG A 26 -2.47 0.62 -11.75
N PRO A 27 -2.25 1.76 -11.06
CA PRO A 27 -3.14 2.91 -11.15
C PRO A 27 -3.25 3.42 -12.59
N ALA A 28 -4.46 3.79 -13.02
CA ALA A 28 -4.73 4.23 -14.40
C ALA A 28 -3.85 5.42 -14.83
N GLN A 29 -3.51 6.32 -13.91
CA GLN A 29 -2.62 7.45 -14.18
C GLN A 29 -1.19 7.05 -14.60
N PHE A 30 -0.81 5.78 -14.41
CA PHE A 30 0.49 5.22 -14.78
C PHE A 30 0.38 4.18 -15.89
N GLU A 31 -0.75 4.11 -16.60
CA GLU A 31 -0.92 3.21 -17.74
C GLU A 31 0.17 3.40 -18.80
N GLY A 32 0.66 2.30 -19.37
CA GLY A 32 1.71 2.31 -20.39
C GLY A 32 3.10 2.72 -19.90
N ARG A 33 3.27 3.05 -18.61
CA ARG A 33 4.57 3.34 -18.01
C ARG A 33 5.14 2.07 -17.39
N GLU A 34 6.42 1.80 -17.60
CA GLU A 34 7.08 0.64 -16.98
C GLU A 34 7.38 0.92 -15.50
N SER A 35 8.08 2.03 -15.23
CA SER A 35 8.48 2.49 -13.89
C SER A 35 8.25 3.99 -13.67
N LEU A 36 8.35 4.42 -12.41
CA LEU A 36 8.35 5.80 -11.97
C LEU A 36 9.78 6.31 -11.83
N SER A 37 9.99 7.60 -12.09
CA SER A 37 11.22 8.25 -11.63
C SER A 37 11.26 8.33 -10.11
N LEU A 38 12.44 8.54 -9.53
CA LEU A 38 12.61 8.67 -8.07
C LEU A 38 11.74 9.79 -7.47
N GLU A 39 11.63 10.91 -8.19
CA GLU A 39 10.83 12.05 -7.74
C GLU A 39 9.32 11.73 -7.78
N GLU A 40 8.84 11.09 -8.84
CA GLU A 40 7.45 10.67 -8.97
C GLU A 40 7.08 9.61 -7.93
N ALA A 41 7.97 8.65 -7.70
CA ALA A 41 7.78 7.64 -6.67
C ALA A 41 7.70 8.27 -5.28
N ALA A 42 8.58 9.22 -4.96
CA ALA A 42 8.55 9.94 -3.68
C ALA A 42 7.28 10.78 -3.52
N ALA A 43 6.84 11.47 -4.57
CA ALA A 43 5.59 12.23 -4.57
C ALA A 43 4.37 11.32 -4.38
N PHE A 44 4.35 10.16 -5.05
CA PHE A 44 3.29 9.17 -4.90
C PHE A 44 3.26 8.57 -3.49
N GLU A 45 4.41 8.16 -2.95
CA GLU A 45 4.50 7.65 -1.57
C GLU A 45 4.00 8.69 -0.56
N ALA A 46 4.39 9.96 -0.70
CA ALA A 46 3.93 11.04 0.17
C ALA A 46 2.40 11.22 0.09
N ALA A 47 1.84 11.25 -1.13
CA ALA A 47 0.40 11.38 -1.35
C ALA A 47 -0.38 10.20 -0.75
N GLU A 48 0.08 8.97 -0.97
CA GLU A 48 -0.57 7.76 -0.45
C GLU A 48 -0.46 7.65 1.07
N ARG A 49 0.67 8.03 1.68
CA ARG A 49 0.80 8.12 3.14
C ARG A 49 -0.27 9.04 3.73
N VAL A 50 -0.50 10.21 3.14
CA VAL A 50 -1.54 11.15 3.60
C VAL A 50 -2.94 10.57 3.36
N ARG A 51 -3.22 10.08 2.15
CA ARG A 51 -4.54 9.55 1.77
C ARG A 51 -4.97 8.37 2.65
N LEU A 52 -4.01 7.53 3.03
CA LEU A 52 -4.25 6.32 3.80
C LEU A 52 -4.16 6.55 5.31
N ASN A 53 -3.52 7.62 5.78
CA ASN A 53 -3.40 7.92 7.21
C ASN A 53 -4.77 8.05 7.89
N ARG A 54 -5.03 7.18 8.86
CA ARG A 54 -6.30 7.11 9.60
C ARG A 54 -6.46 8.23 10.62
N ASP A 55 -5.36 8.86 11.03
CA ASP A 55 -5.40 10.00 11.95
C ASP A 55 -5.90 11.27 11.28
N LEU A 56 -5.92 11.28 9.95
CA LEU A 56 -6.46 12.38 9.13
C LEU A 56 -7.95 12.17 8.76
N PHE A 57 -8.66 11.31 9.50
CA PHE A 57 -10.09 11.08 9.28
C PHE A 57 -10.92 12.37 9.41
N ASP A 58 -11.71 12.67 8.38
CA ASP A 58 -12.67 13.77 8.37
C ASP A 58 -14.08 13.18 8.57
N PRO A 59 -14.81 13.51 9.65
CA PRO A 59 -16.14 12.95 9.89
C PRO A 59 -17.18 13.34 8.85
N GLU A 60 -16.99 14.44 8.13
CA GLU A 60 -17.93 14.92 7.10
C GLU A 60 -17.67 14.30 5.74
N LYS A 61 -16.40 13.96 5.44
CA LYS A 61 -16.00 13.38 4.15
C LYS A 61 -15.69 11.88 4.20
N GLY A 62 -15.41 11.35 5.39
CA GLY A 62 -14.85 10.02 5.59
C GLY A 62 -13.33 9.98 5.41
N ALA A 63 -12.81 8.79 5.16
CA ALA A 63 -11.42 8.54 4.83
C ALA A 63 -11.31 7.34 3.86
N ALA A 64 -10.10 6.97 3.45
CA ALA A 64 -9.91 5.83 2.55
C ALA A 64 -10.53 4.53 3.12
N GLY A 65 -11.66 4.10 2.54
CA GLY A 65 -12.41 2.92 2.98
C GLY A 65 -13.41 3.14 4.12
N TYR A 66 -13.54 4.37 4.63
CA TYR A 66 -14.46 4.72 5.72
C TYR A 66 -15.44 5.78 5.25
N ARG A 67 -16.74 5.51 5.42
CA ARG A 67 -17.81 6.42 5.04
C ARG A 67 -17.86 7.66 5.95
N PRO A 68 -18.45 8.78 5.48
CA PRO A 68 -18.75 9.91 6.34
C PRO A 68 -19.81 9.55 7.39
N ARG A 69 -19.91 10.37 8.43
CA ARG A 69 -20.85 10.16 9.54
C ARG A 69 -22.31 10.18 9.08
N SER A 70 -22.64 11.00 8.09
CA SER A 70 -23.98 11.09 7.47
C SER A 70 -24.44 9.75 6.88
N GLU A 71 -23.51 8.87 6.51
CA GLU A 71 -23.76 7.52 5.97
C GLU A 71 -23.52 6.40 7.00
N GLY A 72 -23.47 6.76 8.29
CA GLY A 72 -23.20 5.81 9.37
C GLY A 72 -21.73 5.40 9.48
N GLY A 73 -20.80 6.22 8.95
CA GLY A 73 -19.38 6.06 9.17
C GLY A 73 -19.00 6.17 10.65
N VAL A 74 -18.12 5.28 11.10
CA VAL A 74 -17.55 5.29 12.45
C VAL A 74 -16.04 5.48 12.38
N LEU A 75 -15.47 6.06 13.43
CA LEU A 75 -14.02 6.31 13.49
C LEU A 75 -13.26 4.97 13.41
N SER A 76 -12.15 4.96 12.65
CA SER A 76 -11.22 3.84 12.60
C SER A 76 -10.28 3.83 13.82
N TYR A 77 -9.52 2.75 13.97
CA TYR A 77 -8.33 2.76 14.84
C TYR A 77 -7.32 3.83 14.35
N ASN A 78 -6.45 4.28 15.27
CA ASN A 78 -5.32 5.16 14.95
C ASN A 78 -4.36 4.48 13.95
N GLU A 79 -3.68 5.28 13.13
CA GLU A 79 -2.74 4.80 12.10
C GLU A 79 -1.68 3.84 12.65
N PHE A 80 -1.25 4.02 13.90
CA PHE A 80 -0.31 3.15 14.61
C PHE A 80 -0.66 1.66 14.52
N TRP A 81 -1.95 1.32 14.49
CA TRP A 81 -2.41 -0.08 14.46
C TRP A 81 -2.45 -0.71 13.06
N TYR A 82 -2.10 0.04 12.00
CA TYR A 82 -2.13 -0.43 10.63
C TYR A 82 -0.73 -0.75 10.09
N GLU A 83 -0.45 -2.02 9.82
CA GLU A 83 0.86 -2.48 9.29
C GLU A 83 0.94 -2.54 7.74
N ARG A 84 0.20 -1.67 7.04
CA ARG A 84 0.11 -1.72 5.56
C ARG A 84 1.44 -1.40 4.83
N GLY A 85 2.37 -0.75 5.52
CA GLY A 85 3.61 -0.24 4.93
C GLY A 85 3.49 1.18 4.41
N ILE A 86 4.64 1.81 4.22
CA ILE A 86 4.71 3.23 3.85
C ILE A 86 5.60 3.46 2.64
N GLU A 87 6.07 2.40 1.98
CA GLU A 87 7.03 2.49 0.86
C GLU A 87 6.50 1.69 -0.33
N LEU A 88 6.81 2.16 -1.55
CA LEU A 88 6.65 1.36 -2.75
C LEU A 88 7.70 0.24 -2.78
N THR A 89 7.45 -0.81 -3.56
CA THR A 89 8.42 -1.88 -3.79
C THR A 89 9.66 -1.34 -4.49
N SER A 90 10.79 -2.03 -4.34
CA SER A 90 12.08 -1.53 -4.86
C SER A 90 12.17 -1.45 -6.38
N ASP A 91 11.27 -2.14 -7.08
CA ASP A 91 11.13 -2.19 -8.55
C ASP A 91 10.16 -1.13 -9.11
N LYS A 92 9.85 -0.10 -8.32
CA LYS A 92 9.01 1.05 -8.70
C LYS A 92 9.46 1.82 -9.93
#